data_AF-A0A1F8TMM5-F1
#
_entry.id   AF-A0A1F8TMM5-F1
#
_cell.length_a   1.000
_cell.length_b   1.000
_cell.length_c   1.000
_cell.angle_alpha   90.00
_cell.angle_beta   90.00
_cell.angle_gamma   90.00
#
_symmetry.space_group_name_H-M   'P 1'
#
loop_
_entity.id
_entity.type
_entity.pdbx_description
1 polymer ?
#
loop_
_entity_poly.entity_id
_entity_poly.type
_entity_poly.pdbx_seq_one_letter_code
_entity_poly.pdbx_strand_id
1 'polypeptide(L)'
;MGDAPRLKVALEALRPGRGPAAWRAAWRLSNGGTGPVTVRKAWHPHGRFRSRRRAISLRIPAGASRTLELATRSDVAAGEVVENAFLILQAVSARRRWRILARFTLRGQTGAPPAVSLEAVDANAAAD
;
A
#
# COMPACT_ATOMS: atom_id res chain seq x y z
N MET A 1 -24.32 -4.53 11.56
CA MET A 1 -23.57 -4.53 10.28
C MET A 1 -22.22 -3.91 10.58
N GLY A 2 -21.10 -4.62 10.34
CA GLY A 2 -19.77 -4.07 10.67
C GLY A 2 -19.34 -3.04 9.64
N ASP A 3 -18.95 -1.85 10.10
CA ASP A 3 -18.47 -0.75 9.26
C ASP A 3 -17.19 -1.11 8.49
N ALA A 4 -16.94 -0.39 7.41
CA ALA A 4 -15.68 -0.49 6.68
C ALA A 4 -14.49 -0.07 7.56
N PRO A 5 -13.33 -0.76 7.44
CA PRO A 5 -12.14 -0.39 8.18
C PRO A 5 -11.69 1.01 7.77
N ARG A 6 -11.50 1.90 8.74
CA ARG A 6 -10.96 3.25 8.52
C ARG A 6 -9.44 3.22 8.54
N LEU A 7 -8.83 2.78 7.44
CA LEU A 7 -7.38 2.79 7.28
C LEU A 7 -6.90 4.04 6.53
N LYS A 8 -5.95 4.76 7.13
CA LYS A 8 -5.13 5.76 6.43
C LYS A 8 -3.85 5.09 5.96
N VAL A 9 -3.38 5.47 4.77
CA VAL A 9 -2.17 4.95 4.15
C VAL A 9 -1.26 6.13 3.83
N ALA A 10 0.03 5.99 4.13
CA ALA A 10 1.05 6.92 3.71
C ALA A 10 2.31 6.15 3.31
N LEU A 11 3.05 6.64 2.32
CA LEU A 11 4.38 6.12 2.05
C LEU A 11 5.36 6.79 3.02
N GLU A 12 6.04 6.01 3.85
CA GLU A 12 7.08 6.51 4.76
C GLU A 12 8.44 6.60 4.07
N ALA A 13 8.75 5.61 3.22
CA ALA A 13 10.02 5.58 2.52
C ALA A 13 9.94 4.72 1.26
N LEU A 14 10.74 5.10 0.26
CA LEU A 14 11.06 4.27 -0.89
C LEU A 14 12.58 4.18 -0.99
N ARG A 15 13.13 3.01 -0.64
CA ARG A 15 14.58 2.80 -0.54
C ARG A 15 15.09 1.90 -1.67
N PRO A 16 16.30 2.12 -2.19
CA PRO A 16 16.91 1.19 -3.13
C PRO A 16 16.96 -0.23 -2.57
N GLY A 17 16.61 -1.21 -3.40
CA GLY A 17 16.73 -2.63 -3.12
C GLY A 17 18.02 -3.22 -3.68
N ARG A 18 18.12 -4.55 -3.67
CA ARG A 18 19.24 -5.24 -4.33
C ARG A 18 18.93 -5.40 -5.82
N GLY A 19 19.67 -4.68 -6.65
CA GLY A 19 19.64 -4.79 -8.10
C GLY A 19 18.99 -3.61 -8.83
N PRO A 20 19.15 -3.54 -10.16
CA PRO A 20 18.58 -2.47 -10.98
C PRO A 20 17.05 -2.45 -10.85
N ALA A 21 16.46 -1.25 -10.72
CA ALA A 21 15.03 -1.03 -10.58
C ALA A 21 14.38 -1.70 -9.34
N ALA A 22 15.16 -2.29 -8.42
CA ALA A 22 14.66 -2.86 -7.19
C ALA A 22 14.51 -1.77 -6.12
N TRP A 23 13.39 -1.79 -5.42
CA TRP A 23 13.04 -0.86 -4.37
C TRP A 23 12.39 -1.58 -3.19
N ARG A 24 12.37 -0.94 -2.04
CA ARG A 24 11.64 -1.35 -0.85
C ARG A 24 10.74 -0.19 -0.45
N ALA A 25 9.43 -0.37 -0.65
CA ALA A 25 8.41 0.59 -0.28
C ALA A 25 7.94 0.29 1.14
N ALA A 26 8.07 1.26 2.04
CA ALA A 26 7.59 1.22 3.41
C ALA A 26 6.33 2.06 3.53
N TRP A 27 5.20 1.41 3.80
CA TRP A 27 3.89 2.04 3.91
C TRP A 27 3.44 2.09 5.37
N ARG A 28 3.12 3.26 5.89
CA ARG A 28 2.42 3.40 7.16
C ARG A 28 0.93 3.17 6.98
N LEU A 29 0.43 2.21 7.74
CA LEU A 29 -0.99 1.89 7.82
C LEU A 29 -1.49 2.30 9.20
N SER A 30 -2.39 3.27 9.26
CA SER A 30 -2.95 3.82 10.51
C SER A 30 -4.43 3.50 10.61
N ASN A 31 -4.82 2.74 11.62
CA ASN A 31 -6.20 2.33 11.83
C ASN A 31 -6.94 3.35 12.70
N GLY A 32 -7.77 4.19 12.08
CA GLY A 32 -8.67 5.12 12.76
C GLY A 32 -10.05 4.53 13.05
N GLY A 33 -10.25 3.23 12.84
CA GLY A 33 -11.48 2.53 13.20
C GLY A 33 -11.50 2.10 14.66
N THR A 34 -12.64 1.55 15.10
CA THR A 34 -12.87 1.09 16.48
C THR A 34 -12.43 -0.35 16.72
N GLY A 35 -12.28 -1.15 15.65
CA GLY A 35 -11.85 -2.55 15.72
C GLY A 35 -10.48 -2.79 15.09
N PRO A 36 -9.82 -3.92 15.41
CA PRO A 36 -8.56 -4.27 14.77
C PRO A 36 -8.75 -4.58 13.28
N VAL A 37 -7.72 -4.29 12.49
CA VAL A 37 -7.62 -4.70 11.09
C VAL A 37 -6.41 -5.62 10.94
N THR A 38 -6.59 -6.77 10.29
CA THR A 38 -5.48 -7.67 9.97
C THR A 38 -5.29 -7.71 8.47
N VAL A 39 -4.17 -7.15 8.00
CA VAL A 39 -3.79 -7.27 6.59
C VAL A 39 -3.22 -8.66 6.34
N ARG A 40 -3.79 -9.35 5.35
CA ARG A 40 -3.50 -10.74 4.97
C ARG A 40 -2.69 -10.84 3.68
N LYS A 41 -2.92 -9.94 2.73
CA LYS A 41 -2.14 -9.87 1.49
C LYS A 41 -1.91 -8.41 1.09
N ALA A 42 -0.78 -8.14 0.45
CA ALA A 42 -0.48 -6.81 -0.08
C ALA A 42 0.35 -6.89 -1.38
N TRP A 43 0.10 -5.96 -2.32
CA TRP A 43 0.87 -5.81 -3.56
C TRP A 43 0.62 -4.48 -4.29
N HIS A 44 1.50 -4.19 -5.26
CA HIS A 44 1.31 -3.15 -6.27
C HIS A 44 1.11 -3.83 -7.63
N PRO A 45 -0.02 -3.60 -8.33
CA PRO A 45 -0.31 -4.26 -9.61
C PRO A 45 0.19 -3.49 -10.84
N HIS A 46 0.72 -2.28 -10.69
CA HIS A 46 0.97 -1.39 -11.83
C HIS A 46 2.21 -1.83 -12.62
N GLY A 47 2.15 -1.80 -13.97
CA GLY A 47 3.25 -2.26 -14.83
C GLY A 47 4.60 -1.62 -14.48
N ARG A 48 4.60 -0.29 -14.25
CA ARG A 48 5.78 0.51 -13.92
C ARG A 48 6.17 0.56 -12.44
N PHE A 49 5.29 0.11 -11.54
CA PHE A 49 5.53 0.07 -10.10
C PHE A 49 4.79 -1.13 -9.51
N ARG A 50 5.49 -2.27 -9.45
CA ARG A 50 4.88 -3.57 -9.15
C ARG A 50 5.58 -4.30 -8.03
N SER A 51 4.80 -5.04 -7.26
CA SER A 51 5.30 -6.05 -6.34
C SER A 51 4.50 -7.34 -6.50
N ARG A 52 5.13 -8.48 -6.21
CA ARG A 52 4.40 -9.75 -6.18
C ARG A 52 3.38 -9.72 -5.04
N ARG A 53 2.25 -10.40 -5.25
CA ARG A 53 1.29 -10.65 -4.17
C ARG A 53 1.94 -11.42 -3.04
N ARG A 54 2.03 -10.78 -1.87
CA ARG A 54 2.67 -11.34 -0.69
C ARG A 54 1.63 -11.65 0.38
N ALA A 55 1.64 -12.86 0.90
CA ALA A 55 0.93 -13.21 2.12
C ALA A 55 1.65 -12.58 3.33
N ILE A 56 0.89 -11.93 4.19
CA ILE A 56 1.37 -11.25 5.39
C ILE A 56 0.38 -11.47 6.54
N SER A 57 0.83 -11.31 7.78
CA SER A 57 -0.06 -11.32 8.95
C SER A 57 0.23 -10.09 9.80
N LEU A 58 -0.22 -8.94 9.29
CA LEU A 58 0.01 -7.65 9.95
C LEU A 58 -1.27 -7.20 10.66
N ARG A 59 -1.31 -7.37 11.99
CA ARG A 59 -2.42 -6.89 12.82
C ARG A 59 -2.18 -5.45 13.24
N ILE A 60 -3.17 -4.60 13.01
CA ILE A 60 -3.18 -3.17 13.34
C ILE A 60 -4.34 -2.94 14.32
N PRO A 61 -4.05 -2.80 15.63
CA PRO A 61 -5.07 -2.44 16.62
C PRO A 61 -5.79 -1.13 16.27
N ALA A 62 -6.97 -0.90 16.87
CA ALA A 62 -7.65 0.39 16.79
C ALA A 62 -6.74 1.50 17.35
N GLY A 63 -6.72 2.66 16.68
CA GLY A 63 -5.86 3.80 17.03
C GLY A 63 -4.36 3.62 16.74
N ALA A 64 -3.92 2.44 16.32
CA ALA A 64 -2.50 2.14 16.12
C ALA A 64 -2.05 2.37 14.68
N SER A 65 -0.73 2.54 14.52
CA SER A 65 -0.03 2.50 13.23
C SER A 65 0.92 1.31 13.15
N ARG A 66 1.09 0.77 11.94
CA ARG A 66 2.14 -0.22 11.63
C ARG A 66 2.72 0.03 10.25
N THR A 67 3.99 -0.29 10.09
CA THR A 67 4.70 -0.20 8.81
C THR A 67 4.62 -1.54 8.07
N LEU A 68 4.26 -1.47 6.79
CA LEU A 68 4.25 -2.56 5.84
C LEU A 68 5.37 -2.36 4.82
N GLU A 69 6.33 -3.29 4.77
CA GLU A 69 7.39 -3.26 3.75
C GLU A 69 7.10 -4.22 2.59
N LEU A 70 7.20 -3.69 1.37
CA LEU A 70 7.07 -4.45 0.13
C LEU A 70 8.29 -4.27 -0.76
N ALA A 71 8.92 -5.38 -1.14
CA ALA A 71 9.87 -5.41 -2.25
C ALA A 71 9.12 -5.08 -3.54
N THR A 72 9.55 -4.02 -4.22
CA THR A 72 8.86 -3.41 -5.35
C THR A 72 9.85 -3.20 -6.48
N ARG A 73 9.43 -3.41 -7.71
CA ARG A 73 10.17 -3.03 -8.90
C ARG A 73 9.58 -1.74 -9.46
N SER A 74 10.43 -0.77 -9.75
CA SER A 74 10.05 0.50 -10.37
C SER A 74 11.00 0.84 -11.51
N ASP A 75 10.45 1.01 -12.70
CA ASP A 75 11.15 1.47 -13.91
C ASP A 75 10.59 2.82 -14.40
N VAL A 76 10.04 3.61 -13.47
CA VAL A 76 9.63 5.00 -13.67
C VAL A 76 10.87 5.87 -13.89
N ALA A 77 10.95 6.52 -15.05
CA ALA A 77 12.05 7.41 -15.40
C ALA A 77 11.90 8.80 -14.75
N ALA A 78 13.01 9.54 -14.62
CA ALA A 78 12.95 10.93 -14.17
C ALA A 78 12.06 11.77 -15.09
N GLY A 79 11.13 12.54 -14.50
CA GLY A 79 10.13 13.32 -15.26
C GLY A 79 8.89 12.53 -15.70
N GLU A 80 8.93 11.19 -15.66
CA GLU A 80 7.75 10.35 -15.90
C GLU A 80 6.77 10.46 -14.72
N VAL A 81 5.47 10.50 -15.05
CA VAL A 81 4.38 10.46 -14.09
C VAL A 81 3.59 9.18 -14.32
N VAL A 82 3.39 8.42 -13.26
CA VAL A 82 2.48 7.26 -13.25
C VAL A 82 1.28 7.61 -12.39
N GLU A 83 0.17 7.87 -13.05
CA GLU A 83 -1.13 8.10 -12.40
C GLU A 83 -1.82 6.77 -12.09
N ASN A 84 -2.78 6.81 -11.16
CA ASN A 84 -3.61 5.65 -10.82
C ASN A 84 -2.79 4.40 -10.43
N ALA A 85 -1.64 4.59 -9.78
CA ALA A 85 -0.93 3.50 -9.13
C ALA A 85 -1.68 3.09 -7.86
N PHE A 86 -1.57 1.81 -7.49
CA PHE A 86 -2.30 1.27 -6.34
C PHE A 86 -1.40 0.46 -5.41
N LEU A 87 -1.64 0.62 -4.12
CA LEU A 87 -1.35 -0.38 -3.09
C LEU A 87 -2.65 -1.10 -2.81
N ILE A 88 -2.70 -2.39 -3.10
CA ILE A 88 -3.84 -3.24 -2.81
C ILE A 88 -3.56 -4.04 -1.55
N LEU A 89 -4.48 -3.94 -0.58
CA LEU A 89 -4.48 -4.74 0.63
C LEU A 89 -5.71 -5.63 0.65
N GLN A 90 -5.53 -6.90 0.98
CA GLN A 90 -6.64 -7.74 1.44
C GLN A 90 -6.54 -7.85 2.95
N ALA A 91 -7.61 -7.47 3.64
CA ALA A 91 -7.65 -7.38 5.08
C ALA A 91 -8.89 -8.05 5.66
N VAL A 92 -8.83 -8.36 6.96
CA VAL A 92 -9.96 -8.84 7.74
C VAL A 92 -10.22 -7.87 8.89
N SER A 93 -11.48 -7.47 9.05
CA SER A 93 -11.96 -6.67 10.19
C SER A 93 -13.40 -7.05 10.50
N ALA A 94 -13.75 -7.13 11.79
CA ALA A 94 -15.06 -7.60 12.26
C ALA A 94 -15.53 -8.91 11.59
N ARG A 95 -14.61 -9.88 11.42
CA ARG A 95 -14.80 -11.18 10.73
C ARG A 95 -15.19 -11.09 9.24
N ARG A 96 -15.18 -9.89 8.65
CA ARG A 96 -15.43 -9.68 7.22
C ARG A 96 -14.13 -9.45 6.46
N ARG A 97 -14.11 -9.85 5.19
CA ARG A 97 -12.99 -9.60 4.27
C ARG A 97 -13.20 -8.28 3.56
N TRP A 98 -12.09 -7.56 3.39
CA TRP A 98 -12.04 -6.25 2.76
C TRP A 98 -10.93 -6.21 1.73
N ARG A 99 -11.21 -5.58 0.60
CA ARG A 99 -10.23 -5.15 -0.38
C ARG A 99 -10.07 -3.64 -0.25
N ILE A 100 -8.87 -3.23 0.15
CA ILE A 100 -8.54 -1.83 0.35
C ILE A 100 -7.61 -1.40 -0.78
N LEU A 101 -7.96 -0.30 -1.42
CA LEU A 101 -7.25 0.27 -2.56
C LEU A 101 -6.73 1.65 -2.14
N ALA A 102 -5.42 1.79 -1.95
CA ALA A 102 -4.80 3.09 -1.79
C ALA A 102 -4.26 3.53 -3.14
N ARG A 103 -4.90 4.54 -3.73
CA ARG A 103 -4.53 5.14 -5.02
C ARG A 103 -3.53 6.25 -4.81
N PHE A 104 -2.51 6.29 -5.65
CA PHE A 104 -1.48 7.31 -5.62
C PHE A 104 -0.92 7.59 -7.01
N THR A 105 -0.28 8.75 -7.13
CA THR A 105 0.56 9.10 -8.28
C THR A 105 2.03 8.99 -7.90
N LEU A 106 2.84 8.47 -8.81
CA LEU A 106 4.30 8.47 -8.73
C LEU A 106 4.86 9.49 -9.71
N ARG A 107 5.86 10.24 -9.30
CA ARG A 107 6.66 11.09 -10.19
C ARG A 107 8.13 10.72 -10.07
N GLY A 108 8.73 10.26 -11.16
CA GLY A 108 10.16 9.96 -11.17
C GLY A 108 10.99 11.22 -10.97
N GLN A 109 12.07 11.09 -10.19
CA GLN A 109 12.95 12.19 -9.83
C GLN A 109 14.39 11.90 -10.27
N THR A 110 15.15 12.94 -10.60
CA THR A 110 16.58 12.83 -10.89
C THR A 110 17.35 12.70 -9.57
N GLY A 111 18.12 11.62 -9.39
CA GLY A 111 18.98 11.43 -8.22
C GLY A 111 18.24 11.14 -6.90
N ALA A 112 16.92 10.95 -6.94
CA ALA A 112 16.09 10.67 -5.77
C ALA A 112 15.07 9.56 -6.05
N PRO A 113 14.51 8.90 -5.02
CA PRO A 113 13.39 7.99 -5.20
C PRO A 113 12.19 8.70 -5.84
N PRO A 114 11.32 7.99 -6.58
CA PRO A 114 10.06 8.57 -7.05
C PRO A 114 9.27 9.24 -5.92
N ALA A 115 8.81 10.47 -6.17
CA ALA A 115 7.90 11.17 -5.28
C ALA A 115 6.51 10.53 -5.36
N VAL A 116 5.83 10.41 -4.22
CA VAL A 116 4.53 9.72 -4.13
C VAL A 116 3.51 10.64 -3.49
N SER A 117 2.36 10.79 -4.15
CA SER A 117 1.21 11.52 -3.62
C SER A 117 0.02 10.58 -3.49
N LEU A 118 -0.48 10.39 -2.26
CA LEU A 118 -1.69 9.61 -2.02
C LEU A 118 -2.91 10.44 -2.41
N GLU A 119 -3.81 9.83 -3.16
CA GLU A 119 -5.01 10.51 -3.68
C GLU A 119 -6.26 10.06 -2.94
N ALA A 120 -6.41 8.76 -2.74
CA ALA A 120 -7.60 8.17 -2.13
C ALA A 120 -7.29 6.83 -1.47
N VAL A 121 -8.09 6.46 -0.47
CA VAL A 121 -8.07 5.13 0.13
C VAL A 121 -9.50 4.63 0.25
N ASP A 122 -9.84 3.61 -0.53
CA ASP A 122 -11.18 3.03 -0.57
C ASP A 122 -11.17 1.62 0.03
N ALA A 123 -12.20 1.30 0.81
CA ALA A 123 -12.38 -0.02 1.42
C ALA A 123 -13.68 -0.65 0.94
N ASN A 124 -13.56 -1.73 0.17
CA ASN A 124 -14.69 -2.46 -0.40
C ASN A 124 -14.81 -3.82 0.27
N ALA A 125 -16.04 -4.26 0.55
CA ALA A 125 -16.27 -5.63 0.99
C ALA A 125 -15.77 -6.59 -0.11
N ALA A 126 -14.98 -7.59 0.28
CA ALA A 126 -14.53 -8.61 -0.64
C ALA A 126 -15.46 -9.83 -0.51
N ALA A 127 -15.93 -10.34 -1.65
CA ALA A 127 -16.52 -11.67 -1.72
C ALA A 127 -15.45 -12.74 -1.46
N ASP A 128 -15.89 -13.92 -1.02
CA ASP A 128 -15.03 -15.08 -0.80
C ASP A 128 -14.51 -15.68 -2.11
#